data_AF-A0A838TPU7-F1
#
_entry.id   AF-A0A838TPU7-F1
#
_cell.length_a   1.000
_cell.length_b   1.000
_cell.length_c   1.000
_cell.angle_alpha   90.00
_cell.angle_beta   90.00
_cell.angle_gamma   90.00
#
_symmetry.space_group_name_H-M   'P 1'
#
loop_
_entity.id
_entity.type
_entity.pdbx_description
1 polymer ?
#
loop_
_entity_poly.entity_id
_entity_poly.type
_entity_poly.pdbx_seq_one_letter_code
_entity_poly.pdbx_strand_id
1 'polypeptide(L)'
;MKFFIKPTIIICVAITLTGLISCKKDWLKPQPLSFYEPNTTYVDAAAMQAALVSCAQNLRLEYYGDNPPILTEMLFSEVSVEGTTDKSGPAQDLNVAITPDNV
;
A
#
# COMPACT_ATOMS: atom_id res chain seq x y z
N MET A 1 10.53 -65.95 -21.20
CA MET A 1 10.12 -64.55 -20.91
C MET A 1 9.63 -64.42 -19.47
N LYS A 2 10.50 -64.29 -18.47
CA LYS A 2 10.10 -64.21 -17.05
C LYS A 2 11.08 -63.38 -16.20
N PHE A 3 11.39 -62.14 -16.56
CA PHE A 3 12.23 -61.29 -15.66
C PHE A 3 11.92 -59.78 -15.65
N PHE A 4 11.05 -59.26 -16.52
CA PHE A 4 10.78 -57.82 -16.63
C PHE A 4 9.72 -57.25 -15.67
N ILE A 5 9.03 -58.07 -14.86
CA ILE A 5 7.91 -57.61 -14.01
C ILE A 5 8.37 -56.99 -12.67
N LYS A 6 9.52 -57.40 -12.14
CA LYS A 6 10.03 -56.95 -10.83
C LYS A 6 10.45 -55.47 -10.75
N PRO A 7 11.18 -54.88 -11.72
CA PRO A 7 11.58 -53.47 -11.65
C PRO A 7 10.40 -52.50 -11.85
N THR A 8 9.39 -52.89 -12.64
CA THR A 8 8.21 -52.07 -12.93
C THR A 8 7.33 -51.86 -11.69
N ILE A 9 7.20 -52.88 -10.84
CA ILE A 9 6.43 -52.78 -9.58
C ILE A 9 7.13 -51.83 -8.61
N ILE A 10 8.46 -51.87 -8.53
CA ILE A 10 9.24 -50.99 -7.64
C ILE A 10 9.09 -49.52 -8.07
N ILE A 11 9.11 -49.26 -9.39
CA ILE A 11 8.90 -47.91 -9.94
C ILE A 11 7.48 -47.40 -9.63
N CYS A 12 6.45 -48.24 -9.80
CA CYS A 12 5.08 -47.86 -9.48
C CYS A 12 4.89 -47.55 -7.99
N VAL A 13 5.52 -48.33 -7.10
CA VAL A 13 5.48 -48.08 -5.64
C VAL A 13 6.23 -46.80 -5.26
N ALA A 14 7.35 -46.50 -5.92
CA ALA A 14 8.08 -45.25 -5.69
C ALA A 14 7.27 -44.01 -6.13
N ILE A 15 6.54 -44.10 -7.24
CA ILE A 15 5.69 -43.01 -7.75
C ILE A 15 4.46 -42.77 -6.84
N THR A 16 3.87 -43.83 -6.28
CA THR A 16 2.75 -43.66 -5.34
C THR A 16 3.22 -43.10 -4.00
N LEU A 17 4.43 -43.44 -3.56
CA LEU A 17 4.99 -42.91 -2.29
C LEU A 17 5.30 -41.42 -2.36
N THR A 18 5.78 -40.91 -3.50
CA THR A 18 6.04 -39.46 -3.69
C THR A 18 4.75 -38.64 -3.84
N GLY A 19 3.67 -39.24 -4.37
CA GLY A 19 2.35 -38.62 -4.41
C GLY A 19 1.69 -38.39 -3.03
N LEU A 20 2.08 -39.18 -2.03
CA LEU A 20 1.57 -39.03 -0.65
C LEU A 20 2.25 -37.89 0.13
N ILE A 21 3.38 -37.38 -0.34
CA ILE A 21 4.10 -36.22 0.24
C ILE A 21 3.66 -34.90 -0.45
N SER A 22 2.47 -34.90 -1.06
CA SER A 22 1.92 -33.77 -1.79
C SER A 22 1.85 -32.50 -0.93
N CYS A 23 1.88 -31.36 -1.63
CA CYS A 23 1.76 -30.03 -1.09
C CYS A 23 0.57 -29.93 -0.11
N LYS A 24 0.84 -29.58 1.16
CA LYS A 24 -0.22 -29.38 2.14
C LYS A 24 -1.15 -28.27 1.65
N LYS A 25 -2.46 -28.48 1.74
CA LYS A 25 -3.47 -27.46 1.37
C LYS A 25 -3.28 -26.14 2.12
N ASP A 26 -2.66 -26.17 3.31
CA ASP A 26 -2.31 -24.95 4.06
C ASP A 26 -1.21 -24.12 3.40
N TRP A 27 -0.35 -24.72 2.56
CA TRP A 27 0.59 -23.95 1.75
C TRP A 27 -0.10 -23.22 0.60
N LEU A 28 -1.23 -23.75 0.12
CA LEU A 28 -2.05 -23.07 -0.90
C LEU A 28 -2.90 -21.94 -0.30
N LYS A 29 -2.97 -21.81 1.02
CA LYS A 29 -3.68 -20.69 1.65
C LYS A 29 -2.83 -19.42 1.47
N PRO A 30 -3.37 -18.36 0.85
CA PRO A 30 -2.66 -17.09 0.77
C PRO A 30 -2.41 -16.58 2.19
N GLN A 31 -1.15 -16.29 2.51
CA GLN A 31 -0.75 -15.61 3.74
C GLN A 31 -0.46 -14.15 3.38
N PRO A 32 -1.42 -13.24 3.52
CA PRO A 32 -1.17 -11.84 3.22
C PRO A 32 -0.22 -11.25 4.28
N LEU A 33 1.01 -10.92 3.89
CA LEU A 33 1.99 -10.28 4.78
C LEU A 33 1.59 -8.84 5.15
N SER A 34 0.67 -8.24 4.40
CA SER A 34 0.22 -6.86 4.56
C SER A 34 -1.31 -6.80 4.64
N PHE A 35 -1.88 -7.40 5.68
CA PHE A 35 -3.30 -7.29 5.98
C PHE A 35 -3.50 -6.46 7.25
N TYR A 36 -4.42 -5.50 7.21
CA TYR A 36 -4.80 -4.74 8.39
C TYR A 36 -5.86 -5.52 9.16
N GLU A 37 -5.50 -5.97 10.36
CA GLU A 37 -6.40 -6.64 11.29
C GLU A 37 -6.78 -5.69 12.44
N PRO A 38 -8.04 -5.22 12.51
CA PRO A 38 -8.45 -4.27 13.55
C PRO A 38 -8.27 -4.79 14.98
N ASN A 39 -8.43 -6.10 15.20
CA ASN A 39 -8.36 -6.71 16.53
C ASN A 39 -6.95 -6.69 17.14
N THR A 40 -5.91 -6.57 16.32
CA THR A 40 -4.50 -6.55 16.76
C THR A 40 -3.91 -5.14 16.74
N THR A 41 -4.72 -4.13 16.40
CA THR A 41 -4.26 -2.75 16.28
C THR A 41 -3.84 -2.21 17.65
N TYR A 42 -2.61 -1.68 17.73
CA TYR A 42 -1.99 -1.16 18.95
C TYR A 42 -1.78 -2.16 20.10
N VAL A 43 -1.89 -3.48 19.85
CA VAL A 43 -1.76 -4.50 20.89
C VAL A 43 -0.30 -4.91 21.14
N ASP A 44 0.54 -4.85 20.10
CA ASP A 44 1.97 -5.17 20.20
C ASP A 44 2.88 -4.04 19.67
N ALA A 45 4.19 -4.19 19.89
CA ALA A 45 5.18 -3.21 19.45
C ALA A 45 5.26 -3.08 17.92
N ALA A 46 5.01 -4.16 17.18
CA ALA A 46 5.07 -4.16 15.72
C ALA A 46 3.89 -3.38 15.12
N ALA A 47 2.68 -3.54 15.67
CA ALA A 47 1.49 -2.81 15.30
C ALA A 47 1.63 -1.31 15.62
N MET A 48 2.19 -0.96 16.78
CA MET A 48 2.51 0.43 17.11
C MET A 48 3.53 1.03 16.12
N GLN A 49 4.58 0.29 15.79
CA GLN A 49 5.57 0.73 14.81
C GLN A 49 4.94 0.92 13.41
N ALA A 50 4.07 0.00 12.98
CA ALA A 50 3.35 0.11 11.72
C ALA A 50 2.51 1.39 11.67
N ALA A 51 1.79 1.71 12.75
CA ALA A 51 1.03 2.95 12.84
C ALA A 51 1.93 4.20 12.74
N LEU A 52 3.07 4.22 13.42
CA LEU A 52 4.03 5.33 13.32
C LEU A 52 4.57 5.50 11.89
N VAL A 53 4.86 4.39 11.20
CA VAL A 53 5.30 4.42 9.80
C VAL A 53 4.20 4.98 8.90
N SER A 54 2.94 4.58 9.10
CA SER A 54 1.80 5.14 8.37
C SER A 54 1.62 6.64 8.63
N CYS A 55 1.73 7.09 9.89
CA CYS A 55 1.69 8.51 10.22
C CYS A 55 2.82 9.29 9.56
N ALA A 56 4.05 8.76 9.57
CA ALA A 56 5.19 9.39 8.92
C ALA A 56 5.02 9.48 7.39
N GLN A 57 4.40 8.48 6.77
CA GLN A 57 4.07 8.52 5.35
C GLN A 57 3.01 9.60 5.06
N ASN A 58 1.95 9.67 5.85
CA ASN A 58 0.92 10.70 5.71
C ASN A 58 1.50 12.10 5.89
N LEU A 59 2.38 12.30 6.88
CA LEU A 59 3.05 13.57 7.11
C LEU A 59 3.97 13.95 5.93
N ARG A 60 4.61 12.98 5.27
CA ARG A 60 5.37 13.29 4.05
C ARG A 60 4.46 13.75 2.92
N LEU A 61 3.32 13.10 2.71
CA LEU A 61 2.35 13.52 1.69
C LEU A 61 1.77 14.91 2.00
N GLU A 62 1.60 15.22 3.28
CA GLU A 62 1.07 16.51 3.75
C GLU A 62 2.00 17.69 3.41
N TYR A 63 3.31 17.48 3.43
CA TYR A 63 4.32 18.54 3.25
C TYR A 63 5.09 18.49 1.94
N TYR A 64 5.31 17.28 1.42
CA TYR A 64 6.21 17.02 0.29
C TYR A 64 5.40 16.38 -0.83
N GLY A 65 4.88 17.23 -1.71
CA GLY A 65 4.12 16.87 -2.89
C GLY A 65 4.10 18.03 -3.89
N ASP A 66 3.50 17.81 -5.05
CA ASP A 66 3.13 18.89 -5.95
C ASP A 66 1.76 19.41 -5.51
N ASN A 67 1.69 20.69 -5.11
CA ASN A 67 0.55 21.26 -4.38
C ASN A 67 0.09 20.41 -3.18
N PRO A 68 0.95 20.23 -2.16
CA PRO A 68 0.62 19.44 -0.99
C PRO A 68 -0.51 20.13 -0.18
N PRO A 69 -1.32 19.37 0.58
CA PRO A 69 -2.50 19.92 1.27
C PRO A 69 -2.18 21.10 2.19
N ILE A 70 -1.04 21.07 2.89
CA ILE A 70 -0.62 22.18 3.75
C ILE A 70 -0.53 23.53 3.00
N LEU A 71 -0.20 23.51 1.71
CA LEU A 71 -0.05 24.72 0.92
C LEU A 71 -1.41 25.41 0.77
N THR A 72 -2.49 24.66 0.59
CA THR A 72 -3.84 25.22 0.53
C THR A 72 -4.28 25.84 1.87
N GLU A 73 -4.05 25.15 2.98
CA GLU A 73 -4.34 25.68 4.32
C GLU A 73 -3.57 26.97 4.58
N MET A 74 -2.27 26.99 4.26
CA MET A 74 -1.42 28.17 4.45
C MET A 74 -1.83 29.35 3.55
N LEU A 75 -2.25 29.08 2.32
CA LEU A 75 -2.66 30.10 1.34
C LEU A 75 -3.97 30.79 1.71
N PHE A 76 -4.95 30.03 2.24
CA PHE A 76 -6.22 30.59 2.70
C PHE A 76 -6.18 31.04 4.17
N SER A 77 -5.09 30.74 4.88
CA SER A 77 -4.83 31.32 6.20
C SER A 77 -4.26 32.74 6.09
N GLU A 78 -4.49 33.57 7.10
CA GLU A 78 -3.83 34.89 7.22
C GLU A 78 -2.35 34.78 7.65
N VAL A 79 -1.78 33.57 7.67
CA VAL A 79 -0.43 33.30 8.21
C VAL A 79 0.65 33.45 7.13
N SER A 80 0.30 33.29 5.85
CA SER A 80 1.28 33.35 4.75
C SER A 80 0.69 33.91 3.46
N VAL A 81 1.56 34.28 2.51
CA VAL A 81 1.19 34.79 1.19
C VAL A 81 1.94 34.00 0.12
N GLU A 82 1.25 33.60 -0.95
CA GLU A 82 1.88 32.98 -2.11
C GLU A 82 2.80 33.97 -2.82
N GLY A 83 4.10 33.64 -2.91
CA GLY A 83 5.11 34.53 -3.49
C GLY A 83 5.26 34.45 -5.01
N THR A 84 4.62 33.48 -5.67
CA THR A 84 4.61 33.37 -7.13
C THR A 84 3.89 34.58 -7.73
N THR A 85 4.33 35.16 -8.85
CA THR A 85 3.61 36.31 -9.47
C THR A 85 3.31 36.12 -10.95
N ASP A 86 3.76 35.00 -11.52
CA ASP A 86 3.79 34.72 -12.96
C ASP A 86 2.99 33.46 -13.33
N LYS A 87 2.22 32.89 -12.39
CA LYS A 87 1.38 31.71 -12.62
C LYS A 87 -0.09 32.03 -12.35
N SER A 88 -0.96 31.56 -13.24
CA SER A 88 -2.42 31.67 -13.10
C SER A 88 -3.07 30.55 -12.27
N GLY A 89 -2.30 29.55 -11.86
CA GLY A 89 -2.78 28.39 -11.12
C GLY A 89 -2.98 28.60 -9.61
N PRO A 90 -2.04 29.26 -8.89
CA PRO A 90 -2.20 29.53 -7.48
C PRO A 90 -3.35 30.50 -7.20
N ALA A 91 -3.98 30.37 -6.04
CA ALA A 91 -5.07 31.25 -5.63
C ALA A 91 -4.49 32.62 -5.21
N GLN A 92 -4.43 33.54 -6.16
CA GLN A 92 -3.92 34.90 -5.97
C GLN A 92 -5.04 35.90 -6.25
N ASP A 93 -5.11 36.97 -5.45
CA ASP A 93 -6.12 38.01 -5.57
C ASP A 93 -7.53 37.44 -5.80
N LEU A 94 -8.02 36.71 -4.79
CA LEU A 94 -9.31 36.02 -4.85
C LEU A 94 -10.46 36.96 -5.21
N ASN A 95 -10.38 38.23 -4.83
CA ASN A 95 -11.38 39.22 -5.23
C ASN A 95 -11.48 39.31 -6.75
N VAL A 96 -10.36 39.36 -7.47
CA VAL A 96 -10.38 39.33 -8.94
C VAL A 96 -10.83 37.97 -9.47
N ALA A 97 -10.42 36.87 -8.83
CA ALA A 97 -10.72 35.52 -9.32
C ALA A 97 -12.18 35.07 -9.10
N ILE A 98 -12.86 35.56 -8.06
CA ILE A 98 -14.22 35.12 -7.68
C ILE A 98 -15.29 36.17 -7.96
N THR A 99 -14.92 37.43 -8.19
CA THR A 99 -15.91 38.47 -8.51
C THR A 99 -16.46 38.21 -9.91
N PRO A 100 -17.78 38.05 -10.06
CA PRO A 100 -18.39 37.89 -11.37
C PRO A 100 -18.07 39.10 -12.25
N ASP A 101 -17.50 38.85 -13.41
CA ASP A 101 -17.38 39.81 -14.50
C ASP A 101 -18.70 39.86 -15.27
N ASN A 102 -19.12 41.07 -15.67
CA ASN A 102 -20.40 41.30 -16.38
C ASN A 102 -20.35 40.87 -17.86
N VAL A 103 -19.60 39.80 -18.18
CA VAL A 103 -19.45 39.27 -19.54
C VAL A 103 -20.29 38.02 -19.74
#